data_AF-L7JTJ5-F1
#
_entry.id   AF-L7JTJ5-F1
#
_cell.length_a   1.000
_cell.length_b   1.000
_cell.length_c   1.000
_cell.angle_alpha   90.00
_cell.angle_beta   90.00
_cell.angle_gamma   90.00
#
_symmetry.space_group_name_H-M   'P 1'
#
loop_
_entity.id
_entity.type
_entity.pdbx_description
1 polymer ?
#
loop_
_entity_poly.entity_id
_entity_poly.type
_entity_poly.pdbx_seq_one_letter_code
_entity_poly.pdbx_strand_id
1 'polypeptide(L)'
;MFRYYFFLYPMFRTLCEHGRNGKIHSFGRIKEVLNCNTVIIEYKTLVLRFVCDDVGVTCREGGWIRFYGYLEDDAILGTFYVCLDGVDINLIEKVAFYVKRAKKHLWIAR
;
A
#
# COMPACT_ATOMS: atom_id res chain seq x y z
N MET A 1 11.70 11.50 29.33
CA MET A 1 11.14 12.71 28.70
C MET A 1 11.35 12.60 27.21
N PHE A 2 10.42 11.98 26.47
CA PHE A 2 10.49 11.89 25.00
C PHE A 2 9.32 12.67 24.41
N ARG A 3 9.68 13.73 23.67
CA ARG A 3 8.78 14.69 23.03
C ARG A 3 8.13 14.05 21.80
N TYR A 4 6.82 14.19 21.73
CA TYR A 4 5.98 13.94 20.56
C TYR A 4 6.40 14.81 19.37
N TYR A 5 6.45 14.21 18.17
CA TYR A 5 6.09 14.91 16.93
C TYR A 5 5.06 14.05 16.18
N PHE A 6 3.82 14.19 16.64
CA PHE A 6 2.61 14.02 15.85
C PHE A 6 2.63 15.09 14.75
N PHE A 7 2.73 14.70 13.47
CA PHE A 7 2.30 15.56 12.37
C PHE A 7 1.57 14.74 11.31
N LEU A 8 0.25 14.95 11.31
CA LEU A 8 -0.76 14.46 10.38
C LEU A 8 -0.35 14.65 8.91
N TYR A 9 -0.58 13.63 8.07
CA TYR A 9 -0.61 13.79 6.61
C TYR A 9 -1.76 13.01 5.95
N PRO A 10 -2.79 13.69 5.40
CA PRO A 10 -3.81 13.02 4.62
C PRO A 10 -3.42 12.88 3.13
N MET A 11 -3.83 11.76 2.52
CA MET A 11 -3.90 11.45 1.08
C MET A 11 -2.63 11.04 0.30
N PHE A 12 -1.94 10.01 0.80
CA PHE A 12 -1.60 8.78 0.07
C PHE A 12 -1.19 7.78 1.16
N ARG A 13 -2.08 6.87 1.57
CA ARG A 13 -1.78 5.91 2.63
C ARG A 13 -0.98 4.76 2.05
N THR A 14 0.33 4.98 1.93
CA THR A 14 1.30 3.91 2.14
C THR A 14 0.95 3.23 3.46
N LEU A 15 0.98 1.89 3.53
CA LEU A 15 0.52 0.99 4.61
C LEU A 15 0.84 1.39 6.08
N CYS A 16 1.58 2.46 6.32
CA CYS A 16 2.18 2.82 7.61
C CYS A 16 1.37 3.74 8.54
N GLU A 17 0.21 4.31 8.18
CA GLU A 17 -0.37 5.41 8.99
C GLU A 17 -1.85 5.30 9.38
N HIS A 18 -2.44 4.10 9.48
CA HIS A 18 -3.70 3.96 10.24
C HIS A 18 -3.70 2.76 11.17
N GLY A 19 -3.58 3.06 12.47
CA GLY A 19 -4.16 2.21 13.50
C GLY A 19 -5.68 2.27 13.36
N ARG A 20 -6.28 1.12 13.06
CA ARG A 20 -7.73 0.80 13.02
C ARG A 20 -8.47 1.17 11.73
N ASN A 21 -8.99 0.13 11.09
CA ASN A 21 -10.10 0.03 10.14
C ASN A 21 -10.30 1.19 9.15
N GLY A 22 -9.91 0.99 7.88
CA GLY A 22 -10.19 1.99 6.85
C GLY A 22 -9.71 1.68 5.44
N LYS A 23 -10.17 2.49 4.47
CA LYS A 23 -9.79 2.38 3.06
C LYS A 23 -8.28 2.52 2.87
N ILE A 24 -7.72 1.62 2.08
CA ILE A 24 -6.30 1.60 1.74
C ILE A 24 -6.12 1.57 0.23
N HIS A 25 -5.15 2.36 -0.25
CA HIS A 25 -4.67 2.35 -1.62
C HIS A 25 -3.16 2.35 -1.59
N SER A 26 -2.56 1.23 -1.99
CA SER A 26 -1.13 1.02 -1.86
C SER A 26 -0.61 0.09 -2.93
N PHE A 27 0.68 -0.19 -2.86
CA PHE A 27 1.34 -1.24 -3.60
C PHE A 27 2.28 -1.99 -2.66
N GLY A 28 2.58 -3.24 -3.00
CA GLY A 28 3.41 -4.12 -2.19
C GLY A 28 3.95 -5.26 -3.05
N ARG A 29 4.99 -5.90 -2.55
CA ARG A 29 5.57 -7.09 -3.18
C ARG A 29 4.91 -8.33 -2.59
N ILE A 30 4.52 -9.29 -3.42
CA ILE A 30 4.06 -10.60 -2.96
C ILE A 30 5.27 -11.33 -2.40
N LYS A 31 5.26 -11.56 -1.10
CA LYS A 31 6.26 -12.35 -0.41
C LYS A 31 5.99 -13.84 -0.57
N GLU A 32 4.73 -14.24 -0.39
CA GLU A 32 4.30 -15.63 -0.34
C GLU A 32 2.84 -15.75 -0.80
N VAL A 33 2.52 -16.82 -1.55
CA VAL A 33 1.14 -17.15 -1.93
C VAL A 33 0.61 -18.24 -0.98
N LEU A 34 -0.40 -17.92 -0.18
CA LEU A 34 -0.97 -18.87 0.79
C LEU A 34 -2.05 -19.76 0.16
N ASN A 35 -2.91 -19.18 -0.68
CA ASN A 35 -3.95 -19.89 -1.43
C ASN A 35 -4.41 -19.04 -2.63
N CYS A 36 -5.41 -19.50 -3.37
CA CYS A 36 -5.92 -18.82 -4.58
C CYS A 36 -6.38 -17.37 -4.33
N ASN A 37 -6.86 -17.05 -3.12
CA ASN A 37 -7.44 -15.75 -2.79
C ASN A 37 -6.62 -14.97 -1.75
N THR A 38 -5.50 -15.51 -1.28
CA THR A 38 -4.75 -14.95 -0.15
C THR A 38 -3.26 -14.98 -0.43
N VAL A 39 -2.63 -13.82 -0.29
CA VAL A 39 -1.18 -13.65 -0.38
C VAL A 39 -0.66 -12.87 0.81
N ILE A 40 0.61 -13.05 1.15
CA ILE A 40 1.34 -12.18 2.05
C ILE A 40 2.05 -11.14 1.22
N ILE A 41 1.77 -9.86 1.50
CA ILE A 41 2.46 -8.74 0.85
C ILE A 41 3.43 -8.08 1.81
N GLU A 42 4.54 -7.61 1.27
CA GLU A 42 5.53 -6.85 2.01
C GLU A 42 5.86 -5.53 1.33
N TYR A 43 6.15 -4.53 2.15
CA TYR A 43 6.71 -3.26 1.71
C TYR A 43 7.59 -2.69 2.81
N LYS A 44 8.90 -2.61 2.55
CA LYS A 44 9.94 -2.21 3.52
C LYS A 44 9.89 -3.11 4.76
N THR A 45 9.51 -2.58 5.92
CA THR A 45 9.43 -3.33 7.18
C THR A 45 8.02 -3.84 7.48
N LEU A 46 7.03 -3.53 6.63
CA LEU A 46 5.65 -3.94 6.83
C LEU A 46 5.35 -5.22 6.05
N VAL A 47 4.68 -6.14 6.73
CA VAL A 47 4.19 -7.40 6.17
C VAL A 47 2.74 -7.53 6.57
N LEU A 48 1.84 -7.71 5.59
CA LEU A 48 0.41 -7.79 5.82
C LEU A 48 -0.20 -8.88 4.96
N ARG A 49 -1.30 -9.46 5.43
CA ARG A 49 -2.10 -10.40 4.64
C ARG A 49 -2.99 -9.62 3.68
N PHE A 50 -3.04 -10.02 2.43
CA PHE A 50 -3.95 -9.47 1.42
C PHE A 50 -4.89 -10.58 0.93
N VAL A 51 -6.18 -10.32 1.04
CA VAL A 51 -7.25 -11.23 0.63
C VAL A 51 -8.02 -10.58 -0.51
N CYS A 52 -8.04 -11.21 -1.69
CA CYS A 52 -8.80 -10.75 -2.84
C CYS A 52 -9.01 -11.91 -3.81
N ASP A 53 -10.09 -11.88 -4.58
CA ASP A 53 -10.43 -12.99 -5.47
C ASP A 53 -9.32 -13.24 -6.51
N ASP A 54 -8.92 -14.51 -6.64
CA ASP A 54 -7.94 -15.02 -7.62
C ASP A 54 -6.53 -14.41 -7.57
N VAL A 55 -6.18 -13.65 -6.52
CA VAL A 55 -4.87 -12.98 -6.42
C VAL A 55 -3.69 -13.95 -6.41
N GLY A 56 -3.84 -15.11 -5.75
CA GLY A 56 -2.82 -16.15 -5.70
C GLY A 56 -2.72 -16.98 -6.98
N VAL A 57 -3.71 -16.85 -7.88
CA VAL A 57 -3.67 -17.46 -9.21
C VAL A 57 -3.04 -16.49 -10.21
N THR A 58 -3.37 -15.20 -10.11
CA THR A 58 -3.04 -14.19 -11.10
C THR A 58 -1.64 -13.61 -10.91
N CYS A 59 -1.22 -13.38 -9.66
CA CYS A 59 0.08 -12.78 -9.39
C CYS A 59 1.04 -13.81 -8.77
N ARG A 60 2.32 -13.68 -9.11
CA ARG A 60 3.40 -14.58 -8.69
C ARG A 60 4.16 -14.07 -7.47
N GLU A 61 4.76 -14.99 -6.72
CA GLU A 61 5.73 -14.65 -5.68
C GLU A 61 6.88 -13.81 -6.23
N GLY A 62 7.30 -12.82 -5.43
CA GLY A 62 8.27 -11.81 -5.81
C GLY A 62 7.72 -10.71 -6.74
N GLY A 63 6.53 -10.89 -7.31
CA GLY A 63 5.83 -9.90 -8.12
C GLY A 63 5.34 -8.72 -7.30
N TRP A 64 5.15 -7.57 -7.95
CA TRP A 64 4.58 -6.39 -7.32
C TRP A 64 3.11 -6.26 -7.68
N ILE A 65 2.31 -5.78 -6.74
CA ILE A 65 0.90 -5.50 -6.95
C ILE A 65 0.56 -4.09 -6.49
N ARG A 66 -0.36 -3.45 -7.20
CA ARG A 66 -1.10 -2.29 -6.72
C ARG A 66 -2.48 -2.76 -6.29
N PHE A 67 -2.97 -2.28 -5.15
CA PHE A 67 -4.26 -2.72 -4.62
C PHE A 67 -5.04 -1.59 -3.98
N TYR A 68 -6.35 -1.80 -3.94
CA TYR A 68 -7.33 -0.98 -3.25
C TYR A 68 -8.24 -1.88 -2.42
N GLY A 69 -8.54 -1.46 -1.18
CA GLY A 69 -9.36 -2.26 -0.29
C GLY A 69 -9.56 -1.61 1.07
N TYR A 70 -9.79 -2.43 2.09
CA TYR A 70 -9.96 -2.03 3.48
C TYR A 70 -8.97 -2.79 4.36
N LEU A 71 -8.27 -2.09 5.24
CA LEU A 71 -7.48 -2.73 6.29
C LEU A 71 -8.41 -3.04 7.46
N GLU A 72 -8.47 -4.30 7.90
CA GLU A 72 -9.26 -4.80 9.02
C GLU A 72 -8.47 -5.90 9.73
N ASP A 73 -8.29 -5.78 11.05
CA ASP A 73 -7.59 -6.79 11.88
C ASP A 73 -6.28 -7.34 11.28
N ASP A 74 -5.38 -6.43 10.87
CA ASP A 74 -4.07 -6.72 10.27
C ASP A 74 -4.11 -7.47 8.90
N ALA A 75 -5.28 -7.51 8.28
CA ALA A 75 -5.48 -8.01 6.92
C ALA A 75 -6.08 -6.93 6.02
N ILE A 76 -5.73 -6.98 4.74
CA ILE A 76 -6.30 -6.11 3.72
C ILE A 76 -7.32 -6.92 2.94
N LEU A 77 -8.59 -6.53 3.05
CA LEU A 77 -9.68 -7.01 2.21
C LEU A 77 -9.65 -6.20 0.91
N GLY A 78 -9.06 -6.79 -0.11
CA GLY A 78 -8.91 -6.21 -1.45
C GLY A 78 -10.24 -6.16 -2.18
N THR A 79 -10.62 -4.97 -2.65
CA THR A 79 -11.71 -4.79 -3.61
C THR A 79 -11.20 -4.88 -5.05
N PHE A 80 -9.94 -4.51 -5.27
CA PHE A 80 -9.31 -4.49 -6.59
C PHE A 80 -7.79 -4.59 -6.47
N TYR A 81 -7.15 -5.27 -7.42
CA TYR A 81 -5.70 -5.29 -7.57
C TYR A 81 -5.27 -5.35 -9.03
N VAL A 82 -4.01 -5.01 -9.27
CA VAL A 82 -3.33 -5.11 -10.56
C VAL A 82 -1.89 -5.58 -10.31
N CYS A 83 -1.44 -6.61 -11.01
CA CYS A 83 -0.01 -6.99 -10.99
C CYS A 83 0.80 -5.94 -11.77
N LEU A 84 1.95 -5.53 -11.22
CA LEU A 84 2.84 -4.50 -11.74
C LEU A 84 4.07 -5.13 -12.42
N ASP A 85 3.87 -6.16 -13.24
CA ASP A 85 4.96 -6.83 -13.94
C ASP A 85 5.68 -5.88 -14.90
N GLY A 86 7.01 -5.83 -14.80
CA GLY A 86 7.86 -4.97 -15.64
C GLY A 86 7.86 -3.48 -15.26
N VAL A 87 7.17 -3.08 -14.20
CA VAL A 87 7.12 -1.68 -13.77
C VAL A 87 8.31 -1.32 -12.87
N ASP A 88 8.94 -0.17 -13.11
CA ASP A 88 9.95 0.38 -12.19
C ASP A 88 9.29 0.93 -10.92
N ILE A 89 9.37 0.15 -9.85
CA ILE A 89 8.81 0.49 -8.55
C ILE A 89 9.49 1.72 -7.93
N ASN A 90 10.78 1.96 -8.20
CA ASN A 90 11.47 3.15 -7.70
C ASN A 90 10.89 4.42 -8.31
N LEU A 91 10.46 4.35 -9.58
CA LEU A 91 9.79 5.46 -10.24
C LEU A 91 8.40 5.70 -9.61
N ILE A 92 7.64 4.64 -9.32
CA ILE A 92 6.36 4.76 -8.60
C ILE A 92 6.56 5.44 -7.24
N GLU A 93 7.55 5.01 -6.46
CA GLU A 93 7.87 5.61 -5.15
C GLU A 93 8.19 7.11 -5.29
N LYS A 94 9.02 7.48 -6.27
CA LYS A 94 9.38 8.88 -6.54
C LYS A 94 8.16 9.70 -6.93
N VAL A 95 7.32 9.19 -7.84
CA VAL A 95 6.09 9.89 -8.28
C VAL A 95 5.13 10.07 -7.11
N ALA A 96 4.91 9.03 -6.30
CA ALA A 96 4.08 9.12 -5.11
C ALA A 96 4.58 10.19 -4.13
N PHE A 97 5.91 10.29 -3.94
CA PHE A 97 6.54 11.31 -3.12
C PHE A 97 6.35 12.73 -3.68
N TYR A 98 6.60 12.94 -4.98
CA TYR A 98 6.47 14.27 -5.59
C TYR A 98 5.03 14.75 -5.66
N VAL A 99 4.07 13.88 -6.03
CA VAL A 99 2.64 14.22 -6.02
C VAL A 99 2.19 14.64 -4.62
N LYS A 100 2.65 13.95 -3.57
CA LYS A 100 2.39 14.33 -2.18
C LYS A 100 2.97 15.70 -1.84
N ARG A 101 4.21 15.98 -2.24
CA ARG A 101 4.83 17.30 -2.02
C ARG A 101 4.09 18.41 -2.76
N ALA A 102 3.76 18.22 -4.04
CA ALA A 102 3.02 19.20 -4.84
C ALA A 102 1.66 19.54 -4.22
N LYS A 103 0.91 18.54 -3.75
CA LYS A 103 -0.36 18.76 -3.02
C LYS A 103 -0.20 19.59 -1.75
N LYS A 104 0.94 19.53 -1.05
CA LYS A 104 1.21 20.39 0.12
C LYS A 104 1.50 21.84 -0.28
N HIS A 105 2.17 22.06 -1.40
CA HIS A 105 2.53 23.42 -1.85
C HIS A 105 1.38 24.17 -2.51
N LEU A 106 0.33 23.48 -2.99
CA LEU A 106 -0.89 24.10 -3.52
C LEU A 106 -1.72 24.86 -2.46
N TRP A 107 -1.42 24.73 -1.17
CA TRP A 107 -2.08 25.49 -0.08
C TRP A 107 -1.35 26.77 0.32
N ILE A 108 -0.17 27.05 -0.24
CA ILE A 108 0.62 28.26 0.06
C ILE A 108 0.34 29.38 -0.97
N ALA A 109 -0.49 29.11 -1.99
CA ALA A 109 -0.97 30.10 -2.94
C ALA A 109 -2.45 30.45 -2.67
N ARG A 110 -2.74 31.03 -1.51
CA ARG A 110 -3.92 31.88 -1.27
C ARG A 110 -3.57 32.96 -0.26
#